data_AF-A0A5K0XQ86-F1
#
_entry.id   AF-A0A5K0XQ86-F1
#
_cell.length_a   1.000
_cell.length_b   1.000
_cell.length_c   1.000
_cell.angle_alpha   90.00
_cell.angle_beta   90.00
_cell.angle_gamma   90.00
#
_symmetry.space_group_name_H-M   'P 1'
#
loop_
_entity.id
_entity.type
_entity.pdbx_description
1 polymer ?
#
loop_
_entity_poly.entity_id
_entity_poly.type
_entity_poly.pdbx_seq_one_letter_code
_entity_poly.pdbx_strand_id
1 'polypeptide(L)' 'VEWKTITRICHTKPLLTVNGQYPGPTIAVQEGDEVAIKVTNRVADNTTIHWLVTPISTAKEDHEHFD' A
#
# COMPACT_ATOMS: atom_id res chain seq x y z
N VAL A 1 -4.86 -7.43 2.52
CA VAL A 1 -4.23 -6.80 3.71
C VAL A 1 -3.70 -7.91 4.59
N GLU A 2 -2.42 -7.88 4.94
CA GLU A 2 -1.75 -8.95 5.69
C GLU A 2 -0.53 -8.44 6.46
N TRP A 3 -0.18 -9.13 7.54
CA TRP A 3 1.04 -8.88 8.31
C TRP A 3 2.25 -9.49 7.61
N LYS A 4 3.33 -8.71 7.51
CA LYS A 4 4.66 -9.16 7.06
C LYS A 4 5.70 -8.80 8.13
N THR A 5 6.56 -9.74 8.47
CA THR A 5 7.71 -9.48 9.34
C THR A 5 8.85 -8.90 8.51
N ILE A 6 9.33 -7.71 8.86
CA ILE A 6 10.43 -7.03 8.18
C ILE A 6 11.55 -6.78 9.18
N THR A 7 12.79 -6.95 8.72
CA THR A 7 13.99 -6.62 9.47
C THR A 7 14.72 -5.47 8.78
N ARG A 8 14.97 -4.38 9.50
CA ARG A 8 15.82 -3.26 9.06
C ARG A 8 16.75 -2.82 10.19
N ILE A 9 18.03 -2.63 9.88
CA ILE A 9 19.06 -2.16 10.82
C ILE A 9 18.97 -2.90 12.18
N CYS A 10 18.98 -4.23 12.13
CA CYS A 10 18.88 -5.12 13.30
C CYS A 10 17.57 -5.08 14.10
N HIS A 11 16.55 -4.33 13.67
CA HIS A 11 15.22 -4.32 14.28
C HIS A 11 14.24 -5.14 13.44
N THR A 12 13.56 -6.08 14.09
CA THR A 12 12.51 -6.89 13.46
C THR A 12 11.16 -6.50 14.02
N LYS A 13 10.23 -6.13 13.15
CA LYS A 13 8.86 -5.73 13.52
C LYS A 13 7.85 -6.27 12.50
N PRO A 14 6.62 -6.61 12.93
CA PRO A 14 5.52 -6.83 12.00
C PRO A 14 5.09 -5.50 11.38
N LEU A 15 4.83 -5.53 10.08
CA LEU A 15 4.35 -4.40 9.29
C LEU A 15 3.08 -4.82 8.55
N LEU A 16 2.07 -3.96 8.57
CA LEU A 16 0.84 -4.19 7.81
C LEU A 16 1.08 -3.83 6.35
N THR A 17 0.69 -4.71 5.44
CA THR A 17 0.97 -4.57 4.01
C THR A 17 -0.28 -4.81 3.16
N VAL A 18 -0.27 -4.25 1.94
CA VAL A 18 -1.25 -4.54 0.90
C VAL A 18 -0.55 -5.35 -0.19
N ASN A 19 -1.03 -6.55 -0.48
CA ASN A 19 -0.40 -7.50 -1.41
C ASN A 19 1.09 -7.74 -1.10
N GLY A 20 1.45 -7.85 0.17
CA GLY A 20 2.83 -8.04 0.63
C GLY A 20 3.76 -6.84 0.44
N GLN A 21 3.25 -5.71 -0.06
CA GLN A 21 4.00 -4.49 -0.32
C GLN A 21 3.71 -3.42 0.72
N TYR A 22 4.74 -2.65 1.04
CA TYR A 22 4.66 -1.44 1.84
C TYR A 22 5.32 -0.30 1.05
N PRO A 23 4.67 0.87 0.89
CA PRO A 23 3.36 1.25 1.44
C PRO A 23 2.17 0.48 0.83
N GLY A 24 2.33 -0.08 -0.37
CA GLY A 24 1.32 -0.86 -1.08
C GLY A 24 1.54 -0.78 -2.60
N PRO A 25 0.75 -1.48 -3.42
CA PRO A 25 0.84 -1.37 -4.86
C PRO A 25 0.24 -0.05 -5.34
N THR A 26 0.84 0.53 -6.39
CA THR A 26 0.26 1.69 -7.08
C THR A 26 -0.99 1.27 -7.86
N ILE A 27 -2.09 1.99 -7.64
CA ILE A 27 -3.29 1.89 -8.46
C ILE A 27 -3.34 3.16 -9.33
N ALA A 28 -3.06 3.00 -10.63
CA ALA A 28 -3.11 4.08 -11.60
C ALA A 28 -4.46 4.08 -12.31
N VAL A 29 -5.16 5.21 -12.24
CA VAL A 29 -6.47 5.43 -12.88
C VAL A 29 -6.48 6.80 -13.55
N GLN A 30 -7.34 6.96 -14.55
CA GLN A 30 -7.57 8.21 -15.26
C GLN A 30 -8.98 8.73 -14.96
N GLU A 31 -9.20 10.01 -15.27
CA GLU A 31 -10.53 10.60 -15.19
C GLU A 31 -11.49 9.87 -16.13
N GLY A 32 -12.66 9.49 -15.61
CA GLY A 32 -13.67 8.71 -16.34
C GLY A 32 -13.52 7.20 -16.22
N ASP A 33 -12.44 6.68 -15.62
CA ASP A 33 -12.31 5.25 -15.37
C ASP A 33 -13.32 4.77 -14.33
N GLU A 34 -13.95 3.62 -14.60
CA GLU A 34 -14.71 2.86 -13.61
C GLU A 34 -13.89 1.65 -13.18
N VAL A 35 -13.57 1.56 -11.89
CA VAL A 35 -12.68 0.52 -11.36
C VAL A 35 -13.33 -0.22 -10.21
N ALA A 36 -13.37 -1.55 -10.32
CA ALA A 36 -13.80 -2.44 -9.26
C ALA A 36 -12.58 -3.02 -8.52
N ILE A 37 -12.44 -2.72 -7.23
CA ILE A 37 -11.34 -3.21 -6.39
C ILE A 37 -11.87 -4.23 -5.39
N LYS A 38 -11.43 -5.48 -5.52
CA LYS A 38 -11.73 -6.53 -4.55
C LYS A 38 -10.69 -6.54 -3.45
N VAL A 39 -11.10 -6.17 -2.24
CA VAL A 39 -10.25 -6.20 -1.06
C VAL A 39 -10.48 -7.49 -0.28
N THR A 40 -9.39 -8.15 0.13
CA THR A 40 -9.44 -9.25 1.09
C THR A 40 -8.63 -8.86 2.32
N ASN A 41 -9.31 -8.76 3.47
CA ASN A 41 -8.66 -8.58 4.75
C ASN A 41 -8.24 -9.95 5.31
N ARG A 42 -6.94 -10.17 5.50
CA ARG A 42 -6.38 -11.40 6.10
C ARG A 42 -5.87 -11.17 7.52
N VAL A 43 -6.09 -9.99 8.09
CA VAL A 43 -5.79 -9.73 9.52
C VAL A 43 -7.04 -9.92 10.37
N ALA A 44 -6.83 -10.16 11.67
CA ALA A 44 -7.92 -10.38 12.61
C ALA A 44 -8.73 -9.11 12.90
N ASP A 45 -8.08 -7.95 12.80
CA ASP A 45 -8.68 -6.66 13.13
C ASP A 45 -9.55 -6.11 11.98
N ASN A 46 -10.67 -5.49 12.36
CA ASN A 46 -11.51 -4.74 11.42
C ASN A 46 -10.69 -3.61 10.79
N THR A 47 -10.62 -3.60 9.46
CA THR A 47 -9.75 -2.70 8.70
C THR A 47 -10.52 -2.03 7.58
N THR A 48 -10.29 -0.73 7.39
CA THR A 48 -10.82 0.07 6.28
C THR A 48 -9.70 0.51 5.36
N ILE A 49 -9.98 0.66 4.06
CA ILE A 49 -9.06 1.27 3.09
C ILE A 49 -9.65 2.62 2.68
N HIS A 50 -8.84 3.68 2.79
CA HIS A 50 -9.18 5.01 2.32
C HIS A 50 -8.33 5.33 1.09
N TRP A 51 -8.98 5.83 0.04
CA TRP A 51 -8.31 6.21 -1.21
C TRP A 51 -7.96 7.69 -1.17
N LEU A 52 -6.67 7.99 -1.04
CA LEU A 52 -6.15 9.34 -1.27
C LEU A 52 -5.67 9.42 -2.72
N VAL A 53 -6.23 10.36 -3.49
CA VAL A 53 -5.85 10.57 -4.89
C VAL A 53 -4.68 11.55 -4.95
N THR A 54 -3.59 11.14 -5.61
CA THR A 54 -2.43 12.00 -5.90
C THR A 54 -2.15 12.01 -7.39
N PRO A 55 -1.75 13.15 -7.98
CA PRO A 55 -1.28 13.18 -9.35
C PRO A 55 -0.09 12.23 -9.55
N ILE A 56 -0.09 11.45 -10.65
CA ILE A 56 1.00 10.49 -10.92
C ILE A 56 2.35 11.20 -11.06
N SER A 57 2.36 12.46 -11.53
CA SER A 57 3.58 13.26 -11.64
C SER A 57 4.26 13.47 -10.28
N THR A 58 3.50 13.66 -9.20
CA THR A 58 4.05 13.83 -7.85
C THR A 58 4.40 12.49 -7.20
N ALA A 59 3.60 11.44 -7.46
CA ALA A 59 3.80 10.12 -6.84
C ALA A 59 5.10 9.41 -7.28
N LYS A 60 5.66 9.75 -8.45
CA LYS A 60 6.94 9.19 -8.90
C LYS A 60 8.14 9.69 -8.10
N GLU A 61 8.07 10.87 -7.50
CA GLU A 61 9.18 11.48 -6.77
C GLU A 61 9.39 10.82 -5.39
N ASP A 62 8.33 10.28 -4.79
CA ASP A 62 8.37 9.67 -3.44
C ASP A 62 8.99 8.25 -3.39
N HIS A 63 9.23 7.63 -4.56
CA HIS A 63 9.76 6.25 -4.64
C HIS A 63 11.29 6.14 -4.43
N GLU A 64 12.03 7.25 -4.49
CA GLU A 64 13.51 7.23 -4.37
C GLU A 64 14.04 7.36 -2.92
N HIS A 65 13.16 7.56 -1.93
CA HIS A 65 13.62 7.95 -0.58
C HIS A 65 13.62 6.83 0.48
N PHE A 66 13.31 5.57 0.13
CA PHE A 66 13.12 4.49 1.11
C PHE A 66 14.02 3.26 0.94
N ASP A 67 15.16 3.39 0.25
CA ASP A 67 16.23 2.38 0.36
C ASP A 67 16.97 2.51 1.70
#